data_AF-A0A6B3GZJ1-F1
#
_entry.id   AF-A0A6B3GZJ1-F1
#
_cell.length_a   1.000
_cell.length_b   1.000
_cell.length_c   1.000
_cell.angle_alpha   90.00
_cell.angle_beta   90.00
_cell.angle_gamma   90.00
#
_symmetry.space_group_name_H-M   'P 1'
#
loop_
_entity.id
_entity.type
_entity.pdbx_description
1 polymer ?
#
loop_
_entity_poly.entity_id
_entity_poly.type
_entity_poly.pdbx_seq_one_letter_code
_entity_poly.pdbx_strand_id
1 'polypeptide(L)'
;DDESAVPADYLGTWTGSIPGDQGGSSRKLVIRQGGVGDQVLSLTAEGPLALGATYHCEFTAPLAARPGEGEPVRIGPSTVSVGRPAASCSPGKPTELTLLPDGTLRRAAPGSGESLIYTRSD
;
A
#
# COMPACT_ATOMS: atom_id res chain seq x y z
N ASP A 1 11.02 23.40 9.60
CA ASP A 1 11.31 22.30 8.67
C ASP A 1 10.01 21.59 8.33
N ASP A 2 9.51 21.77 7.11
CA ASP A 2 8.27 21.14 6.65
C ASP A 2 8.56 19.70 6.22
N GLU A 3 8.80 18.83 7.20
CA GLU A 3 8.95 17.38 7.00
C GLU A 3 7.63 16.70 6.59
N SER A 4 6.51 17.43 6.57
CA SER A 4 5.23 16.94 6.04
C SER A 4 5.16 17.08 4.53
N ALA A 5 5.14 15.96 3.81
CA ALA A 5 5.03 15.95 2.35
C ALA A 5 3.84 15.13 1.84
N VAL A 6 3.25 14.26 2.65
CA VAL A 6 2.06 13.49 2.26
C VAL A 6 0.82 14.39 2.39
N PRO A 7 0.01 14.57 1.33
CA PRO A 7 -1.20 15.38 1.43
C PRO A 7 -2.19 14.77 2.42
N ALA A 8 -2.88 15.62 3.19
CA ALA A 8 -3.75 15.21 4.29
C ALA A 8 -4.84 14.22 3.85
N ASP A 9 -5.38 14.37 2.64
CA ASP A 9 -6.43 13.51 2.12
C ASP A 9 -5.98 12.08 1.82
N TYR A 10 -4.68 11.78 1.86
CA TYR A 10 -4.18 10.41 1.74
C TYR A 10 -4.05 9.72 3.10
N LEU A 11 -3.97 10.49 4.19
CA LEU A 11 -3.70 9.96 5.53
C LEU A 11 -4.86 9.10 6.04
N GLY A 12 -4.51 8.08 6.82
CA GLY A 12 -5.47 7.19 7.46
C GLY A 12 -5.33 5.74 7.02
N THR A 13 -6.40 4.97 7.24
CA THR A 13 -6.46 3.54 6.93
C THR A 13 -7.34 3.31 5.71
N TRP A 14 -6.90 2.38 4.87
CA TRP A 14 -7.58 2.00 3.64
C TRP A 14 -7.61 0.48 3.52
N THR A 15 -8.71 -0.07 3.01
CA THR A 15 -8.88 -1.51 2.80
C THR A 15 -9.19 -1.83 1.35
N GLY A 16 -8.58 -2.89 0.84
CA GLY A 16 -8.87 -3.45 -0.46
C GLY A 16 -8.79 -4.97 -0.42
N SER A 17 -9.19 -5.62 -1.50
CA SER A 17 -9.12 -7.08 -1.62
C SER A 17 -8.75 -7.48 -3.03
N ILE A 18 -7.95 -8.54 -3.16
CA ILE A 18 -7.59 -9.15 -4.43
C ILE A 18 -8.30 -10.50 -4.50
N PRO A 19 -9.18 -10.76 -5.49
CA PRO A 19 -9.79 -12.08 -5.64
C PRO A 19 -8.73 -13.12 -6.03
N GLY A 20 -8.95 -14.37 -5.65
CA GLY A 20 -8.06 -15.48 -6.00
C GLY A 20 -8.78 -16.82 -5.94
N ASP A 21 -8.23 -17.81 -6.62
CA ASP A 21 -8.87 -19.14 -6.80
C ASP A 21 -9.10 -19.89 -5.47
N GLN A 22 -8.27 -19.61 -4.46
CA GLN A 22 -8.37 -20.20 -3.12
C GLN A 22 -9.14 -19.32 -2.13
N GLY A 23 -9.66 -18.18 -2.59
CA GLY A 23 -10.29 -17.14 -1.79
C GLY A 23 -9.62 -15.78 -1.94
N GLY A 24 -10.35 -14.73 -1.58
CA GLY A 24 -9.86 -13.36 -1.65
C GLY A 24 -8.77 -13.09 -0.62
N SER A 25 -7.84 -12.21 -0.97
CA SER A 25 -6.78 -11.75 -0.11
C SER A 25 -6.99 -10.30 0.28
N SER A 26 -7.10 -10.03 1.57
CA SER A 26 -7.32 -8.69 2.10
C SER A 26 -6.02 -7.88 2.08
N ARG A 27 -6.18 -6.56 1.96
CA ARG A 27 -5.11 -5.57 2.01
C ARG A 27 -5.56 -4.46 2.95
N LYS A 28 -4.81 -4.23 4.02
CA LYS A 28 -4.98 -3.05 4.88
C LYS A 28 -3.77 -2.14 4.69
N LEU A 29 -4.00 -0.94 4.21
CA LEU A 29 -3.00 0.06 3.93
C LEU A 29 -3.15 1.21 4.93
N VAL A 30 -2.07 1.56 5.62
CA VAL A 30 -2.02 2.71 6.52
C VAL A 30 -1.05 3.72 5.93
N ILE A 31 -1.52 4.94 5.75
CA ILE A 31 -0.73 6.06 5.24
C ILE A 31 -0.61 7.09 6.36
N ARG A 32 0.63 7.47 6.65
CA ARG A 32 0.99 8.41 7.70
C ARG A 32 1.76 9.58 7.11
N GLN A 33 1.84 10.66 7.88
CA GLN A 33 2.63 11.82 7.49
C GLN A 33 4.13 11.49 7.52
N GLY A 34 4.90 12.15 6.66
CA GLY A 34 6.36 12.07 6.64
C GLY A 34 6.98 12.74 5.42
N GLY A 35 8.31 12.86 5.46
CA GLY A 35 9.13 13.47 4.43
C GLY A 35 9.63 12.46 3.41
N VAL A 36 10.37 12.93 2.41
CA VAL A 36 10.99 12.06 1.41
C VAL A 36 12.01 11.15 2.08
N GLY A 37 11.86 9.84 1.88
CA GLY A 37 12.68 8.80 2.54
C GLY A 37 12.03 8.18 3.79
N ASP A 38 11.07 8.84 4.42
CA ASP A 38 10.39 8.31 5.60
C ASP A 38 9.42 7.18 5.26
N GLN A 39 9.29 6.21 6.17
CA GLN A 39 8.35 5.08 6.05
C GLN A 39 6.89 5.54 6.25
N VAL A 40 6.32 6.19 5.25
CA VAL A 40 4.96 6.75 5.30
C VAL A 40 3.86 5.72 5.07
N LEU A 41 4.19 4.57 4.48
CA LEU A 41 3.23 3.54 4.11
C LEU A 41 3.50 2.26 4.88
N SER A 42 2.45 1.69 5.47
CA SER A 42 2.42 0.33 5.99
C SER A 42 1.32 -0.47 5.28
N LEU A 43 1.62 -1.69 4.86
CA LEU A 43 0.65 -2.58 4.20
C LEU A 43 0.63 -3.91 4.93
N THR A 44 -0.56 -4.33 5.36
CA THR A 44 -0.82 -5.70 5.82
C THR A 44 -1.58 -6.44 4.73
N ALA A 45 -1.11 -7.63 4.39
CA ALA A 45 -1.67 -8.51 3.39
C ALA A 45 -1.92 -9.88 4.01
N GLU A 46 -3.18 -10.31 3.98
CA GLU A 46 -3.59 -11.60 4.53
C GLU A 46 -4.42 -12.36 3.50
N GLY A 47 -4.30 -13.68 3.49
CA GLY A 47 -5.07 -14.49 2.56
C GLY A 47 -4.78 -15.97 2.66
N PRO A 48 -5.56 -16.78 1.91
CA PRO A 48 -5.41 -18.22 1.92
C PRO A 48 -4.12 -18.65 1.21
N LEU A 49 -3.53 -19.72 1.72
CA LEU A 49 -2.50 -20.55 1.09
C LEU A 49 -3.08 -21.93 0.75
N ALA A 50 -2.32 -22.73 0.01
CA ALA A 50 -2.67 -24.11 -0.24
C ALA A 50 -2.90 -24.89 1.06
N LEU A 51 -3.75 -25.93 0.97
CA LEU A 51 -4.06 -26.84 2.09
C LEU A 51 -4.72 -26.15 3.29
N GLY A 52 -5.39 -25.00 3.09
CA GLY A 52 -6.15 -24.32 4.13
C GLY A 52 -5.33 -23.49 5.11
N ALA A 53 -4.03 -23.32 4.86
CA ALA A 53 -3.20 -22.39 5.62
C ALA A 53 -3.50 -20.93 5.22
N THR A 54 -2.97 -19.96 5.98
CA THR A 54 -3.03 -18.54 5.64
C THR A 54 -1.64 -17.92 5.65
N TYR A 55 -1.47 -16.86 4.87
CA TYR A 55 -0.29 -16.00 4.98
C TYR A 55 -0.66 -14.68 5.65
N HIS A 56 0.33 -14.09 6.32
CA HIS A 56 0.32 -12.74 6.87
C HIS A 56 1.63 -12.06 6.52
N CYS A 57 1.55 -11.00 5.73
CA CYS A 57 2.70 -10.18 5.35
C CYS A 57 2.46 -8.73 5.76
N GLU A 58 3.45 -8.14 6.42
CA GLU A 58 3.52 -6.71 6.66
C GLU A 58 4.68 -6.11 5.89
N PHE A 59 4.42 -4.96 5.28
CA PHE A 59 5.40 -4.22 4.52
C PHE A 59 5.42 -2.77 4.96
N THR A 60 6.58 -2.15 4.85
CA THR A 60 6.75 -0.69 4.96
C THR A 60 7.37 -0.16 3.68
N ALA A 61 7.04 1.07 3.31
CA ALA A 61 7.64 1.72 2.14
C ALA A 61 7.84 3.22 2.36
N PRO A 62 8.92 3.78 1.80
CA PRO A 62 9.22 5.19 1.96
C PRO A 62 8.44 6.08 0.99
N LEU A 63 8.27 7.36 1.33
CA LEU A 63 7.90 8.38 0.36
C LEU A 63 9.06 8.56 -0.63
N ALA A 64 8.82 8.36 -1.92
CA ALA A 64 9.88 8.39 -2.93
C ALA A 64 10.26 9.82 -3.35
N ALA A 65 9.27 10.71 -3.40
CA ALA A 65 9.43 12.10 -3.81
C ALA A 65 8.32 12.96 -3.20
N ARG A 66 8.58 14.26 -3.05
CA ARG A 66 7.55 15.21 -2.64
C ARG A 66 6.50 15.30 -3.78
N PRO A 67 5.22 15.04 -3.50
CA PRO A 67 4.18 15.15 -4.52
C PRO A 67 3.93 16.61 -4.88
N GLY A 68 3.74 16.88 -6.18
CA GLY A 68 3.19 18.15 -6.65
C GLY A 68 1.68 18.26 -6.37
N GLU A 69 1.13 19.46 -6.52
CA GLU A 69 -0.31 19.68 -6.39
C GLU A 69 -1.07 18.87 -7.45
N GLY A 70 -2.03 18.04 -7.02
CA GLY A 70 -2.80 17.17 -7.91
C GLY A 70 -2.03 15.99 -8.52
N GLU A 71 -0.74 15.83 -8.21
CA GLU A 71 0.05 14.69 -8.67
C GLU A 71 -0.11 13.45 -7.76
N PRO A 72 0.06 12.23 -8.31
CA PRO A 72 0.08 11.03 -7.50
C PRO A 72 1.18 11.03 -6.44
N VAL A 73 0.89 10.46 -5.27
CA VAL A 73 1.91 10.23 -4.24
C VAL A 73 2.77 9.03 -4.64
N ARG A 74 4.06 9.28 -4.83
CA ARG A 74 5.02 8.23 -5.23
C ARG A 74 5.60 7.53 -4.01
N ILE A 75 5.42 6.22 -3.96
CA ILE A 75 5.91 5.35 -2.90
C ILE A 75 7.06 4.50 -3.44
N GLY A 76 8.15 4.44 -2.69
CA GLY A 76 9.33 3.65 -3.02
C GLY A 76 9.08 2.14 -2.94
N PRO A 77 10.11 1.32 -3.21
CA PRO A 77 10.00 -0.12 -3.05
C PRO A 77 9.70 -0.47 -1.58
N SER A 78 8.87 -1.47 -1.34
CA SER A 78 8.50 -1.87 0.01
C SER A 78 9.41 -2.97 0.54
N THR A 79 9.71 -2.94 1.83
CA THR A 79 10.43 -4.00 2.54
C THR A 79 9.47 -4.85 3.35
N VAL A 80 9.77 -6.14 3.53
CA VAL A 80 9.00 -7.03 4.42
C VAL A 80 9.42 -6.73 5.86
N SER A 81 8.50 -6.23 6.69
CA SER A 81 8.72 -6.07 8.13
C SER A 81 8.32 -7.33 8.91
N VAL A 82 7.25 -7.99 8.48
CA VAL A 82 6.78 -9.28 9.04
C VAL A 82 6.35 -10.20 7.91
N GLY A 83 6.73 -11.47 8.00
CA GLY A 83 6.23 -12.50 7.09
C GLY A 83 5.94 -13.80 7.82
N ARG A 84 4.73 -14.34 7.62
CA ARG A 84 4.27 -15.61 8.19
C ARG A 84 3.48 -16.39 7.12
N PRO A 85 3.98 -17.54 6.66
CA PRO A 85 5.38 -17.99 6.79
C PRO A 85 6.33 -17.02 6.06
N ALA A 86 7.59 -16.96 6.47
CA ALA A 86 8.55 -15.99 5.93
C ALA A 86 8.71 -16.08 4.40
N ALA A 87 8.64 -17.30 3.85
CA ALA A 87 8.76 -17.55 2.40
C ALA A 87 7.55 -17.06 1.58
N SER A 88 6.44 -16.67 2.21
CA SER A 88 5.24 -16.17 1.51
C SER A 88 5.31 -14.68 1.16
N CYS A 89 6.30 -13.95 1.65
CA CYS A 89 6.36 -12.49 1.53
C CYS A 89 7.63 -12.06 0.79
N SER A 90 7.46 -11.24 -0.23
CA SER A 90 8.57 -10.66 -1.03
C SER A 90 8.45 -9.14 -1.08
N PRO A 91 9.58 -8.40 -1.06
CA PRO A 91 9.59 -6.95 -1.27
C PRO A 91 8.77 -6.53 -2.49
N GLY A 92 8.01 -5.44 -2.35
CA GLY A 92 7.17 -4.89 -3.39
C GLY A 92 7.91 -3.88 -4.26
N LYS A 93 7.51 -3.78 -5.53
CA LYS A 93 7.98 -2.72 -6.43
C LYS A 93 7.43 -1.35 -5.99
N PRO A 94 8.05 -0.24 -6.43
CA PRO A 94 7.50 1.11 -6.26
C PRO A 94 6.07 1.23 -6.80
N THR A 95 5.26 2.08 -6.18
CA THR A 95 3.85 2.29 -6.57
C THR A 95 3.46 3.76 -6.49
N GLU A 96 2.43 4.14 -7.23
CA GLU A 96 1.80 5.45 -7.16
C GLU A 96 0.43 5.33 -6.49
N LEU A 97 0.10 6.30 -5.64
CA LEU A 97 -1.20 6.45 -5.02
C LEU A 97 -1.93 7.63 -5.65
N THR A 98 -3.16 7.41 -6.10
CA THR A 98 -4.04 8.45 -6.63
C THR A 98 -5.35 8.41 -5.85
N LEU A 99 -5.73 9.54 -5.23
CA LEU A 99 -7.08 9.70 -4.72
C LEU A 99 -8.03 9.94 -5.90
N LEU A 100 -9.07 9.13 -6.00
CA LEU A 100 -10.07 9.23 -7.05
C LEU A 100 -11.20 10.21 -6.64
N PRO A 101 -11.96 10.75 -7.61
CA PRO A 101 -13.04 11.71 -7.31
C PRO A 101 -14.16 11.16 -6.41
N ASP A 102 -14.31 9.83 -6.35
CA ASP A 102 -15.27 9.14 -5.49
C ASP A 102 -14.76 8.93 -4.05
N GLY A 103 -13.55 9.42 -3.73
CA GLY A 103 -12.92 9.29 -2.42
C GLY A 103 -12.22 7.95 -2.19
N THR A 104 -12.17 7.06 -3.19
CA THR A 104 -11.37 5.83 -3.11
C THR A 104 -9.91 6.09 -3.45
N LEU A 105 -9.03 5.21 -2.98
CA LEU A 105 -7.60 5.28 -3.24
C LEU A 105 -7.20 4.22 -4.26
N ARG A 106 -6.66 4.64 -5.40
CA ARG A 106 -6.03 3.74 -6.36
C ARG A 106 -4.54 3.63 -6.07
N ARG A 107 -4.03 2.41 -5.92
CA ARG A 107 -2.60 2.10 -5.92
C ARG A 107 -2.23 1.36 -7.19
N ALA A 108 -1.23 1.84 -7.94
CA ALA A 108 -0.79 1.22 -9.18
C ALA A 108 0.73 1.09 -9.25
N ALA A 109 1.22 0.06 -9.95
CA ALA A 109 2.62 0.00 -10.32
C ALA A 109 2.83 0.86 -11.59
N PRO A 110 3.86 1.73 -11.63
CA PRO A 110 4.09 2.62 -12.76
C PRO A 110 4.25 1.81 -14.05
N GLY A 111 3.45 2.13 -15.07
CA GLY A 111 3.58 1.55 -16.41
C GLY A 111 3.15 0.08 -16.56
N SER A 112 2.66 -0.61 -15.52
CA SER A 112 2.19 -2.01 -15.66
C SER A 112 0.70 -2.13 -16.00
N GLY A 113 -0.09 -1.06 -15.80
CA GLY A 113 -1.54 -1.08 -15.94
C GLY A 113 -2.27 -1.81 -14.81
N GLU A 114 -1.54 -2.51 -13.93
CA GLU A 114 -2.10 -3.18 -12.76
C GLU A 114 -2.38 -2.15 -11.66
N SER A 115 -3.60 -2.19 -11.13
CA SER A 115 -4.00 -1.34 -10.03
C SER A 115 -4.93 -2.06 -9.06
N LEU A 116 -4.95 -1.56 -7.84
CA LEU A 116 -5.87 -1.98 -6.80
C LEU A 116 -6.58 -0.76 -6.22
N ILE A 117 -7.89 -0.87 -6.06
CA ILE A 117 -8.72 0.15 -5.42
C ILE A 117 -8.88 -0.20 -3.94
N TYR A 118 -8.75 0.82 -3.09
CA TYR A 118 -8.98 0.75 -1.67
C TYR A 118 -10.07 1.73 -1.27
N THR A 119 -10.90 1.32 -0.32
CA THR A 119 -11.86 2.17 0.35
C THR A 119 -11.30 2.64 1.67
N ARG A 120 -11.64 3.87 2.09
CA ARG A 120 -11.24 4.35 3.42
C ARG A 120 -11.91 3.49 4.49
N SER A 121 -11.16 3.17 5.53
CA SER A 121 -11.65 2.48 6.73
C SER A 121 -11.60 3.45 7.89
N ASP A 122 -12.66 3.45 8.71
CA ASP A 122 -12.76 4.22 9.96
C ASP A 122 -11.77 3.68 11.02
#